data_AF-A0A9X3HAW2-F1
#
_entry.id   AF-A0A9X3HAW2-F1
#
_cell.length_a   1.000
_cell.length_b   1.000
_cell.length_c   1.000
_cell.angle_alpha   90.00
_cell.angle_beta   90.00
_cell.angle_gamma   90.00
#
_symmetry.space_group_name_H-M   'P 1'
#
loop_
_entity.id
_entity.type
_entity.pdbx_description
1 polymer ?
#
loop_
_entity_poly.entity_id
_entity_poly.type
_entity_poly.pdbx_seq_one_letter_code
_entity_poly.pdbx_strand_id
1 'polypeptide(L)'
;MQVPEKKEKIIKEAKNRVIIAFIASVTLGLAPFFPEPHLFGKWRWLLGGAEGMQAMDWFDLVLHTSPWVYLIYSLANYIRLTRTAR
;
A
#
# COMPACT_ATOMS: atom_id res chain seq x y z
N MET A 1 -25.33 19.08 -17.18
CA MET A 1 -25.63 17.76 -16.60
C MET A 1 -24.43 16.79 -16.51
N GLN A 2 -23.22 17.12 -17.00
CA GLN A 2 -22.06 16.18 -17.07
C GLN A 2 -21.14 16.16 -15.83
N VAL A 3 -21.21 17.17 -14.97
CA VAL A 3 -20.30 17.31 -13.81
C VAL A 3 -20.56 16.28 -12.70
N PRO A 4 -21.81 15.94 -12.32
CA PRO A 4 -22.09 14.94 -11.29
C PRO A 4 -21.57 13.55 -11.68
N GLU A 5 -21.83 13.14 -12.92
CA GLU A 5 -21.41 11.84 -13.45
C GLU A 5 -19.88 11.67 -13.46
N LYS A 6 -19.15 12.72 -13.86
CA LYS A 6 -17.68 12.73 -13.82
C LYS A 6 -17.15 12.57 -12.40
N LYS A 7 -17.78 13.21 -11.42
CA LYS A 7 -17.36 13.14 -10.00
C LYS A 7 -17.59 11.74 -9.43
N GLU A 8 -18.73 11.13 -9.71
CA GLU A 8 -19.05 9.75 -9.29
C GLU A 8 -18.05 8.75 -9.86
N LYS A 9 -17.72 8.89 -11.15
CA LYS A 9 -16.69 8.06 -11.80
C LYS A 9 -15.33 8.16 -11.09
N ILE A 10 -14.87 9.36 -10.76
CA ILE A 10 -13.59 9.58 -10.06
C ILE A 10 -13.60 8.93 -8.66
N ILE A 11 -14.69 9.05 -7.91
CA ILE A 11 -14.82 8.44 -6.58
C ILE A 11 -14.82 6.92 -6.68
N LYS A 12 -15.53 6.36 -7.68
CA LYS A 12 -15.55 4.91 -7.95
C LYS A 12 -14.15 4.38 -8.28
N GLU A 13 -13.40 5.07 -9.14
CA GLU A 13 -12.01 4.72 -9.47
C GLU A 13 -11.09 4.81 -8.25
N ALA A 14 -11.24 5.85 -7.41
CA ALA A 14 -10.47 5.97 -6.18
C ALA A 14 -10.77 4.83 -5.19
N LYS A 15 -12.03 4.42 -5.06
CA LYS A 15 -12.42 3.25 -4.26
C LYS A 15 -11.76 1.97 -4.79
N ASN A 16 -11.78 1.77 -6.11
CA ASN A 16 -11.16 0.59 -6.72
C ASN A 16 -9.63 0.54 -6.47
N ARG A 17 -8.94 1.69 -6.55
CA ARG A 17 -7.51 1.78 -6.19
C ARG A 17 -7.25 1.35 -4.76
N VAL A 18 -8.08 1.79 -3.80
CA VAL A 18 -7.98 1.36 -2.39
C VAL A 18 -8.14 -0.15 -2.27
N ILE A 19 -9.13 -0.74 -2.94
CA ILE A 19 -9.38 -2.20 -2.89
C ILE A 19 -8.17 -2.97 -3.44
N ILE A 20 -7.64 -2.56 -4.60
CA ILE A 20 -6.47 -3.21 -5.21
C ILE A 20 -5.24 -3.07 -4.30
N ALA A 21 -4.99 -1.88 -3.77
CA ALA A 21 -3.86 -1.64 -2.87
C ALA A 21 -3.98 -2.44 -1.56
N PHE A 22 -5.20 -2.60 -1.05
CA PHE A 22 -5.48 -3.41 0.13
C PHE A 22 -5.16 -4.88 -0.13
N ILE A 23 -5.68 -5.44 -1.23
CA ILE A 23 -5.38 -6.83 -1.63
C ILE A 23 -3.87 -7.02 -1.80
N ALA A 24 -3.19 -6.10 -2.49
CA ALA A 24 -1.73 -6.17 -2.68
C ALA A 24 -0.96 -6.09 -1.35
N SER A 25 -1.43 -5.29 -0.39
CA SER A 25 -0.82 -5.16 0.94
C SER A 25 -0.95 -6.45 1.75
N VAL A 26 -2.15 -7.04 1.79
CA VAL A 26 -2.39 -8.26 2.56
C VAL A 26 -1.90 -9.53 1.86
N THR A 27 -1.57 -9.47 0.57
CA THR A 27 -0.97 -10.58 -0.20
C THR A 27 0.53 -10.39 -0.33
N LEU A 28 0.98 -9.61 -1.33
CA LEU A 28 2.40 -9.34 -1.58
C LEU A 28 3.07 -8.67 -0.38
N GLY A 29 2.43 -7.68 0.24
CA GLY A 29 3.04 -6.92 1.34
C GLY A 29 3.29 -7.73 2.63
N LEU A 30 2.56 -8.84 2.83
CA LEU A 30 2.74 -9.75 3.96
C LEU A 30 3.40 -11.08 3.59
N ALA A 31 3.60 -11.35 2.30
CA ALA A 31 4.23 -12.58 1.87
C ALA A 31 5.71 -12.64 2.31
N PRO A 32 6.25 -13.85 2.56
CA PRO A 32 5.54 -15.10 2.83
C PRO A 32 4.85 -15.06 4.20
N PHE A 33 3.73 -15.76 4.38
CA PHE A 33 2.97 -15.71 5.64
C PHE A 33 3.54 -16.61 6.75
N PHE A 34 4.37 -17.60 6.37
CA PHE A 34 4.96 -18.57 7.29
C PHE A 34 6.47 -18.67 7.05
N PRO A 35 7.31 -18.77 8.10
CA PRO A 35 6.94 -18.71 9.52
C PRO A 35 6.49 -17.31 9.98
N GLU A 36 6.90 -16.26 9.26
CA GLU A 36 6.48 -14.88 9.47
C GLU A 36 6.65 -14.06 8.17
N PRO A 37 5.90 -12.95 7.99
CA PRO A 37 6.11 -11.99 6.90
C PRO A 37 7.56 -11.50 6.79
N HIS A 38 8.12 -11.55 5.58
CA HIS A 38 9.44 -10.98 5.28
C HIS A 38 9.55 -9.54 5.77
N LEU A 39 8.48 -8.76 5.56
CA LEU A 39 8.36 -7.38 6.01
C LEU A 39 8.82 -7.22 7.47
N PHE A 40 8.32 -8.03 8.39
CA PHE A 40 8.65 -7.89 9.82
C PHE A 40 10.10 -8.26 10.14
N GLY A 41 10.66 -9.27 9.47
CA GLY A 41 12.08 -9.59 9.54
C GLY A 41 12.96 -8.44 9.07
N LYS A 42 12.66 -7.89 7.88
CA LYS A 42 13.43 -6.77 7.31
C LYS A 42 13.33 -5.50 8.15
N TRP A 43 12.16 -5.17 8.71
CA TRP A 43 12.02 -4.01 9.61
C TRP A 43 12.84 -4.17 10.89
N ARG A 44 12.84 -5.35 11.52
CA ARG A 44 13.70 -5.61 12.70
C ARG A 44 15.18 -5.51 12.35
N TRP A 45 15.58 -6.06 11.21
CA TRP A 45 16.97 -5.97 10.74
C TRP A 45 17.39 -4.52 10.47
N LEU A 46 16.51 -3.74 9.82
CA LEU A 46 16.71 -2.31 9.59
C LEU A 46 16.86 -1.54 10.90
N LEU A 47 15.97 -1.78 11.88
CA LEU A 47 16.03 -1.16 13.21
C LEU A 47 17.28 -1.58 14.00
N GLY A 48 17.83 -2.77 13.71
CA GLY A 48 19.11 -3.26 14.23
C GLY A 48 20.35 -2.66 13.56
N GLY A 49 20.20 -1.69 12.65
CA GLY A 49 21.30 -1.00 11.98
C GLY A 49 21.61 -1.49 10.56
N ALA A 50 20.80 -2.41 10.01
CA ALA A 50 20.97 -2.95 8.65
C ALA A 50 22.36 -3.57 8.37
N GLU A 51 23.07 -3.99 9.42
CA GLU A 51 24.40 -4.57 9.27
C GLU A 51 24.33 -5.85 8.43
N GLY A 52 25.10 -5.89 7.34
CA GLY A 52 25.15 -7.03 6.42
C GLY A 52 23.98 -7.13 5.43
N MET A 53 23.05 -6.17 5.37
CA MET A 53 21.97 -6.21 4.36
C MET A 53 22.53 -6.09 2.94
N GLN A 54 22.17 -7.04 2.09
CA GLN A 54 22.54 -7.04 0.67
C GLN A 54 21.50 -6.28 -0.17
N ALA A 55 21.85 -5.98 -1.43
CA ALA A 55 20.93 -5.30 -2.35
C ALA A 55 19.56 -6.02 -2.47
N MET A 56 19.55 -7.36 -2.43
CA MET A 56 18.31 -8.14 -2.45
C MET A 56 17.47 -7.96 -1.18
N ASP A 57 18.08 -7.76 -0.01
CA ASP A 57 17.35 -7.50 1.22
C ASP A 57 16.66 -6.13 1.20
N TRP A 58 17.32 -5.13 0.63
CA TRP A 58 16.75 -3.82 0.39
C TRP A 58 15.61 -3.87 -0.63
N PHE A 59 15.81 -4.61 -1.72
CA PHE A 59 14.76 -4.84 -2.71
C PHE A 59 13.54 -5.51 -2.08
N ASP A 60 13.74 -6.57 -1.30
CA ASP A 60 12.69 -7.30 -0.59
C ASP A 60 11.93 -6.39 0.38
N LEU A 61 12.65 -5.59 1.19
CA LEU A 61 12.03 -4.59 2.07
C LEU A 61 11.16 -3.59 1.29
N VAL A 62 11.66 -3.03 0.18
CA VAL A 62 10.92 -2.07 -0.65
C VAL A 62 9.73 -2.75 -1.32
N LEU A 63 9.91 -3.94 -1.88
CA LEU A 63 8.86 -4.71 -2.55
C LEU A 63 7.70 -4.96 -1.61
N HIS A 64 7.97 -5.46 -0.39
CA HIS A 64 6.94 -5.77 0.59
C HIS A 64 6.34 -4.51 1.26
N THR A 65 7.08 -3.40 1.35
CA THR A 65 6.57 -2.14 1.93
C THR A 65 5.74 -1.32 0.93
N SER A 66 6.08 -1.38 -0.37
CA SER A 66 5.46 -0.53 -1.40
C SER A 66 3.92 -0.62 -1.50
N PRO A 67 3.26 -1.79 -1.34
CA PRO A 67 1.80 -1.87 -1.39
C PRO A 67 1.15 -1.10 -0.23
N TRP A 68 1.77 -1.10 0.95
CA TRP A 68 1.26 -0.38 2.12
C TRP A 68 1.33 1.13 1.93
N VAL A 69 2.43 1.63 1.37
CA VAL A 69 2.58 3.06 1.02
C VAL A 69 1.51 3.45 0.01
N TYR A 70 1.29 2.62 -1.02
CA TYR A 70 0.26 2.88 -2.02
C TYR A 70 -1.17 2.78 -1.46
N LEU A 71 -1.42 1.90 -0.49
CA LEU A 71 -2.70 1.79 0.22
C LEU A 71 -2.99 3.07 1.01
N ILE A 72 -2.04 3.56 1.80
CA ILE A 72 -2.16 4.80 2.57
C ILE A 72 -2.46 5.97 1.63
N TYR A 73 -1.69 6.10 0.54
CA TYR A 73 -1.88 7.15 -0.46
C TYR A 73 -3.27 7.09 -1.13
N SER A 74 -3.70 5.88 -1.53
CA SER A 74 -4.99 5.66 -2.18
C SER A 74 -6.15 5.96 -1.23
N LEU A 75 -6.02 5.57 0.04
CA LEU A 75 -7.02 5.81 1.07
C LEU A 75 -7.15 7.30 1.39
N ALA A 76 -6.03 8.01 1.55
CA ALA A 76 -6.03 9.45 1.76
C ALA A 76 -6.71 10.19 0.59
N ASN A 77 -6.42 9.79 -0.64
CA ASN A 77 -7.10 10.34 -1.83
C ASN A 77 -8.60 10.06 -1.84
N TYR A 78 -9.00 8.82 -1.55
CA TYR A 78 -10.42 8.45 -1.48
C TYR A 78 -11.18 9.24 -0.41
N ILE A 79 -10.58 9.39 0.79
CA ILE A 79 -11.14 10.20 1.88
C ILE A 79 -11.26 11.67 1.46
N ARG A 80 -10.23 12.25 0.82
CA ARG A 80 -10.26 13.62 0.34
C ARG A 80 -11.41 13.84 -0.65
N LEU A 81 -11.54 12.94 -1.63
CA LEU A 81 -12.57 13.03 -2.67
C LEU A 81 -13.99 12.88 -2.13
N THR A 82 -14.20 12.01 -1.14
CA THR A 82 -15.50 11.78 -0.52
C THR A 82 -15.90 12.89 0.46
N ARG A 83 -14.92 13.53 1.13
CA ARG A 83 -15.18 14.70 1.99
C ARG A 83 -15.57 15.94 1.20
N THR A 84 -14.99 16.17 0.04
CA THR A 84 -15.40 17.25 -0.89
C THR A 84 -16.70 16.90 -1.65
N ALA A 85 -17.26 15.71 -1.44
CA ALA A 85 -18.53 15.29 -2.03
C ALA A 85 -19.75 15.45 -1.14
N ARG A 86 -19.53 15.64 0.17
CA ARG A 86 -20.54 16.14 1.10
C ARG A 86 -20.57 17.65 1.04
#